data_AF-A0A438KEN0-F1
#
_entry.id   AF-A0A438KEN0-F1
#
_cell.length_a   1.000
_cell.length_b   1.000
_cell.length_c   1.000
_cell.angle_alpha   90.00
_cell.angle_beta   90.00
_cell.angle_gamma   90.00
#
_symmetry.space_group_name_H-M   'P 1'
#
loop_
_entity.id
_entity.type
_entity.pdbx_description
1 polymer ?
#
loop_
_entity_poly.entity_id
_entity_poly.type
_entity_poly.pdbx_seq_one_letter_code
_entity_poly.pdbx_strand_id
1 'polypeptide(L)'
;MIYHSSVDTTNIPKAVDYIFSLMDKVVEEVGEENVVQVVTNNEASFKAVGMLLMEKRKHLFWSPCAAHCIDLMLEDIASMK
;
A
#
# COMPACT_ATOMS: atom_id res chain seq x y z
N MET A 1 -7.36 7.21 16.61
CA MET A 1 -6.34 6.65 15.70
C MET A 1 -5.24 6.04 16.54
N ILE A 2 -4.93 4.77 16.33
CA ILE A 2 -3.79 4.09 16.95
C ILE A 2 -2.73 3.96 15.87
N TYR A 3 -1.50 4.32 16.23
CA TYR A 3 -0.35 4.11 15.38
C TYR A 3 0.32 2.80 15.78
N HIS A 4 0.58 1.92 14.80
CA HIS A 4 1.21 0.62 15.03
C HIS A 4 2.74 0.73 14.99
N SER A 5 3.31 1.12 13.85
CA SER A 5 4.75 1.18 13.65
C SER A 5 5.13 1.97 12.39
N SER A 6 6.44 2.23 12.24
CA SER A 6 7.08 2.76 11.03
C SER A 6 8.38 2.04 10.77
N VAL A 7 8.75 1.93 9.51
CA VAL A 7 10.03 1.37 9.07
C VAL A 7 10.71 2.41 8.19
N ASP A 8 11.96 2.75 8.49
CA ASP A 8 12.77 3.58 7.60
C ASP A 8 13.35 2.72 6.48
N THR A 9 13.00 3.06 5.24
CA THR A 9 13.47 2.37 4.03
C THR A 9 14.33 3.27 3.14
N THR A 10 14.84 4.40 3.63
CA THR A 10 15.53 5.42 2.81
C THR A 10 16.72 4.84 2.04
N ASN A 11 17.46 3.92 2.65
CA ASN A 11 18.65 3.30 2.06
C ASN A 11 18.39 1.88 1.54
N ILE A 12 17.12 1.48 1.41
CA ILE A 12 16.74 0.13 0.99
C ILE A 12 15.99 0.26 -0.34
N PRO A 13 16.41 -0.47 -1.39
CA PRO A 13 15.65 -0.54 -2.62
C PRO A 13 14.22 -1.00 -2.30
N LYS A 14 13.21 -0.19 -2.68
CA LYS A 14 11.79 -0.48 -2.48
C LYS A 14 11.29 -1.55 -3.45
N ALA A 15 11.93 -2.72 -3.42
CA ALA A 15 11.52 -3.88 -4.18
C ALA A 15 10.14 -4.36 -3.68
N VAL A 16 9.32 -4.86 -4.61
CA VAL A 16 7.97 -5.34 -4.32
C VAL A 16 7.99 -6.37 -3.20
N ASP A 17 8.88 -7.36 -3.26
CA ASP A 17 8.97 -8.43 -2.26
C ASP A 17 9.33 -7.91 -0.87
N TYR A 18 10.22 -6.91 -0.80
CA TYR A 18 10.62 -6.32 0.48
C TYR A 18 9.44 -5.59 1.12
N ILE A 19 8.76 -4.71 0.37
CA ILE A 19 7.60 -3.98 0.88
C ILE A 19 6.45 -4.95 1.21
N PHE A 20 6.21 -5.96 0.38
CA PHE A 20 5.24 -7.02 0.67
C PHE A 20 5.53 -7.71 2.00
N SER A 21 6.79 -8.10 2.26
CA SER A 21 7.16 -8.74 3.52
C SER A 21 6.88 -7.86 4.74
N LEU A 22 7.09 -6.53 4.62
CA LEU A 22 6.80 -5.59 5.70
C LEU A 22 5.29 -5.49 5.96
N MET A 23 4.49 -5.35 4.91
CA MET A 23 3.03 -5.20 5.05
C MET A 23 2.37 -6.49 5.53
N ASP A 24 2.80 -7.64 5.00
CA ASP A 24 2.29 -8.94 5.40
C ASP A 24 2.61 -9.25 6.86
N LYS A 25 3.82 -8.89 7.34
CA LYS A 25 4.16 -9.00 8.77
C LYS A 25 3.23 -8.17 9.65
N VAL A 26 2.88 -6.95 9.23
CA VAL A 26 1.92 -6.12 9.99
C VAL A 26 0.54 -6.77 10.04
N VAL A 27 0.07 -7.38 8.94
CA VAL A 27 -1.20 -8.13 8.92
C VAL A 27 -1.14 -9.32 9.88
N GLU A 28 -0.02 -10.03 9.97
CA GLU A 28 0.18 -11.12 10.93
C GLU A 28 0.16 -10.65 12.38
N GLU A 29 0.84 -9.54 12.68
CA GLU A 29 0.89 -8.96 14.04
C GLU A 29 -0.47 -8.44 14.51
N VAL A 30 -1.27 -7.87 13.60
CA VAL A 30 -2.62 -7.38 13.90
C VAL A 30 -3.65 -8.53 13.92
N GLY A 31 -3.36 -9.63 13.23
CA GLY A 31 -4.30 -10.73 12.97
C GLY A 31 -5.10 -10.46 11.69
N GLU A 32 -5.13 -11.43 10.78
CA GLU A 32 -5.77 -11.29 9.46
C GLU A 32 -7.27 -10.98 9.58
N GLU A 33 -7.94 -11.58 10.56
CA GLU A 33 -9.35 -11.36 10.85
C GLU A 33 -9.67 -9.91 11.27
N ASN A 34 -8.65 -9.17 11.71
CA ASN A 34 -8.79 -7.78 12.17
C ASN A 34 -8.42 -6.77 11.07
N VAL A 35 -7.95 -7.21 9.90
CA VAL A 35 -7.55 -6.34 8.79
C VAL A 35 -8.51 -6.47 7.62
N VAL A 36 -9.32 -5.42 7.40
CA VAL A 36 -10.28 -5.38 6.28
C VAL A 36 -9.66 -4.79 5.01
N GLN A 37 -8.84 -3.76 5.15
CA GLN A 37 -8.36 -2.96 4.03
C GLN A 37 -6.92 -2.50 4.21
N VAL A 38 -6.15 -2.56 3.13
CA VAL A 38 -4.83 -1.94 3.00
C VAL A 38 -4.90 -0.83 1.97
N VAL A 39 -4.43 0.36 2.36
CA VAL A 39 -4.39 1.54 1.49
C VAL A 39 -2.93 1.96 1.30
N THR A 40 -2.48 2.04 0.04
CA THR A 40 -1.12 2.48 -0.33
C THR A 40 -1.18 3.55 -1.41
N ASN A 41 -0.06 4.19 -1.76
CA ASN A 41 -0.02 5.03 -2.96
C ASN A 41 -0.36 4.19 -4.24
N ASN A 42 -0.59 4.89 -5.34
CA ASN A 42 -0.96 4.31 -6.64
C ASN A 42 0.25 3.99 -7.52
N GLU A 43 1.47 4.05 -6.97
CA GLU A 43 2.68 3.69 -7.71
C GLU A 43 2.65 2.21 -8.09
N ALA A 44 3.25 1.86 -9.22
CA ALA A 44 3.20 0.50 -9.78
C ALA A 44 3.72 -0.57 -8.80
N SER A 45 4.76 -0.26 -8.03
CA SER A 45 5.33 -1.16 -7.01
C SER A 45 4.34 -1.46 -5.89
N PHE A 46 3.67 -0.45 -5.36
CA PHE A 46 2.68 -0.60 -4.28
C PHE A 46 1.39 -1.26 -4.76
N LYS A 47 1.00 -1.02 -6.02
CA LYS A 47 -0.08 -1.77 -6.66
C LYS A 47 0.25 -3.27 -6.71
N ALA A 48 1.45 -3.64 -7.13
CA ALA A 48 1.88 -5.05 -7.12
C ALA A 48 1.85 -5.67 -5.71
N VAL A 49 2.33 -4.93 -4.70
CA VAL A 49 2.25 -5.37 -3.29
C VAL A 49 0.81 -5.59 -2.84
N GLY A 50 -0.08 -4.65 -3.15
CA GLY A 50 -1.51 -4.75 -2.85
C GLY A 50 -2.16 -6.00 -3.46
N MET A 51 -1.83 -6.30 -4.72
CA MET A 51 -2.32 -7.51 -5.39
C MET A 51 -1.81 -8.79 -4.73
N LEU A 52 -0.53 -8.84 -4.36
CA LEU A 52 0.05 -10.00 -3.65
C LEU A 52 -0.60 -10.21 -2.27
N LEU A 53 -0.92 -9.12 -1.55
CA LEU A 53 -1.63 -9.21 -0.28
C LEU A 53 -3.03 -9.80 -0.45
N MET A 54 -3.78 -9.34 -1.45
CA MET A 54 -5.11 -9.89 -1.76
C MET A 54 -5.03 -11.34 -2.24
N GLU A 55 -3.96 -11.72 -2.94
CA GLU A 55 -3.73 -13.10 -3.36
C GLU A 55 -3.50 -14.02 -2.15
N LYS A 56 -2.67 -13.60 -1.19
CA LYS A 56 -2.36 -14.36 0.03
C LYS A 56 -3.51 -14.36 1.04
N ARG A 57 -4.18 -13.22 1.24
CA ARG A 57 -5.16 -12.95 2.31
C ARG A 57 -6.55 -12.74 1.70
N LYS A 58 -7.36 -13.80 1.61
CA LYS A 58 -8.62 -13.79 0.84
C LYS A 58 -9.70 -12.85 1.39
N HIS A 59 -9.60 -12.45 2.66
CA HIS A 59 -10.57 -11.56 3.32
C HIS A 59 -10.14 -10.10 3.34
N LEU A 60 -8.96 -9.78 2.81
CA LEU A 60 -8.38 -8.44 2.78
C LEU A 60 -8.56 -7.82 1.39
N PHE A 61 -8.91 -6.54 1.34
CA PHE A 61 -8.97 -5.76 0.10
C PHE A 61 -7.87 -4.69 0.05
N TRP A 62 -7.33 -4.44 -1.15
CA TRP A 62 -6.39 -3.35 -1.39
C TRP A 62 -7.02 -2.26 -2.25
N SER A 63 -6.76 -0.99 -1.91
CA SER A 63 -7.15 0.17 -2.73
C SER A 63 -6.06 1.24 -2.77
N PRO A 64 -5.94 2.01 -3.85
CA PRO A 64 -5.02 3.13 -3.92
C PRO A 64 -5.46 4.29 -3.02
N CYS A 65 -4.49 5.11 -2.62
CA CYS A 65 -4.68 6.29 -1.79
C CYS A 65 -5.42 7.37 -2.57
N ALA A 66 -6.60 7.76 -2.07
CA ALA A 66 -7.43 8.79 -2.71
C ALA A 66 -6.71 10.13 -2.85
N ALA A 67 -5.94 10.55 -1.84
CA ALA A 67 -5.21 11.82 -1.89
C ALA A 67 -4.18 11.83 -3.04
N HIS A 68 -3.44 10.73 -3.20
CA HIS A 68 -2.48 10.62 -4.30
C HIS A 68 -3.17 10.49 -5.67
N CYS A 69 -4.30 9.79 -5.76
CA CYS A 69 -5.09 9.79 -7.00
C CYS A 69 -5.59 11.18 -7.37
N ILE A 70 -6.02 11.99 -6.39
CA ILE A 70 -6.44 13.38 -6.62
C ILE A 70 -5.27 14.23 -7.11
N ASP A 71 -4.10 14.10 -6.50
CA ASP A 71 -2.88 14.78 -6.91
C ASP A 71 -2.55 14.50 -8.38
N LEU A 72 -2.53 13.22 -8.79
CA LEU A 72 -2.32 12.82 -10.18
C LEU A 72 -3.38 13.39 -11.14
N MET A 73 -4.66 13.38 -10.74
CA MET A 73 -5.72 13.99 -11.56
C MET A 73 -5.52 15.49 -11.75
N LEU A 74 -5.04 16.19 -10.73
CA LEU A 74 -4.75 17.63 -10.79
C LEU A 74 -3.51 17.91 -11.66
N GLU A 75 -2.47 17.09 -11.57
CA GLU A 75 -1.29 17.16 -12.44
C GLU A 75 -1.69 17.00 -13.92
N ASP A 76 -2.53 16.00 -14.22
CA ASP A 76 -3.05 15.76 -15.55
C ASP A 76 -3.81 16.99 -16.06
N ILE A 77 -4.75 17.55 -15.27
CA ILE A 77 -5.51 18.76 -15.63
C ILE A 77 -4.58 19.95 -15.88
N ALA A 78 -3.57 20.15 -15.03
CA ALA A 78 -2.61 21.24 -15.19
C ALA A 78 -1.73 21.07 -16.45
N SER A 79 -1.52 19.84 -16.89
CA SER A 79 -0.77 19.52 -18.12
C SER A 79 -1.60 19.64 -19.40
N MET A 80 -2.93 19.73 -19.29
CA MET A 80 -3.82 19.99 -20.42
C MET A 80 -3.61 21.42 -20.92
N LYS A 81 -3.11 21.55 -22.16
CA LYS A 81 -3.01 22.82 -22.88
C LYS A 81 -4.34 23.25 -23.47
#